data_AF-A0A943W802-F1
#
_entry.id   AF-A0A943W802-F1
#
_cell.length_a   1.000
_cell.length_b   1.000
_cell.length_c   1.000
_cell.angle_alpha   90.00
_cell.angle_beta   90.00
_cell.angle_gamma   90.00
#
_symmetry.space_group_name_H-M   'P 1'
#
loop_
_entity.id
_entity.type
_entity.pdbx_description
1 polymer ?
#
loop_
_entity_poly.entity_id
_entity_poly.type
_entity_poly.pdbx_seq_one_letter_code
_entity_poly.pdbx_strand_id
1 'polypeptide(L)'
;MKLLILLAGSILTSAIAGNAYAQTCGAQPSCAELGYTLTSTSSCVGNVLKCPFDKTKYYCTQKSEVTTVVMPDYNQALSRNCGTTYTADKDGYIFGSEAYWDNWSTCKQMSGYYIKIRGTNVRLTERIHGNYINNWIYPVKKGYSYFVSCANCRDGNYGEYYYKFVPLS
;
A
#
# COMPACT_ATOMS: atom_id res chain seq x y z
N MET A 1 40.09 49.18 61.63
CA MET A 1 40.61 47.80 61.79
C MET A 1 41.16 47.39 60.43
N LYS A 2 42.48 47.26 60.15
CA LYS A 2 43.55 46.42 60.75
C LYS A 2 43.09 44.96 60.78
N LEU A 3 43.67 43.95 60.10
CA LEU A 3 45.05 43.58 59.71
C LEU A 3 45.11 43.20 58.19
N LEU A 4 46.13 43.46 57.35
CA LEU A 4 47.58 43.14 57.29
C LEU A 4 47.98 41.67 56.97
N ILE A 5 48.34 41.46 55.68
CA ILE A 5 49.50 40.78 55.05
C ILE A 5 49.77 39.27 55.28
N LEU A 6 50.00 38.51 54.18
CA LEU A 6 51.18 37.65 53.85
C LEU A 6 50.77 36.59 52.80
N LEU A 7 51.19 36.71 51.54
CA LEU A 7 52.42 36.17 50.91
C LEU A 7 52.38 34.68 50.54
N ALA A 8 52.80 34.44 49.28
CA ALA A 8 53.42 33.23 48.73
C ALA A 8 52.55 32.01 48.37
N GLY A 9 52.44 31.81 47.05
CA GLY A 9 52.76 30.57 46.31
C GLY A 9 52.32 29.22 46.87
N SER A 10 51.60 28.44 46.07
CA SER A 10 51.84 27.00 45.85
C SER A 10 50.86 26.46 44.82
N ILE A 11 51.42 25.83 43.79
CA ILE A 11 50.74 24.96 42.84
C ILE A 11 50.16 23.79 43.64
N LEU A 12 48.84 23.62 43.63
CA LEU A 12 48.21 22.36 43.99
C LEU A 12 47.59 21.79 42.73
N THR A 13 48.39 20.94 42.07
CA THR A 13 47.93 19.83 41.25
C THR A 13 47.00 18.96 42.07
N SER A 14 45.75 19.36 42.22
CA SER A 14 44.68 18.41 42.45
C SER A 14 44.38 17.79 41.09
N ALA A 15 44.96 16.60 40.86
CA ALA A 15 44.35 15.62 39.99
C ALA A 15 42.92 15.44 40.49
N ILE A 16 42.01 16.23 39.94
CA ILE A 16 40.62 15.83 39.87
C ILE A 16 40.70 14.66 38.92
N ALA A 17 40.91 13.46 39.49
CA ALA A 17 40.39 12.26 38.91
C ALA A 17 38.95 12.63 38.59
N GLY A 18 38.71 13.02 37.33
CA GLY A 18 37.38 13.11 36.81
C GLY A 18 36.85 11.71 36.96
N ASN A 19 36.23 11.46 38.09
CA ASN A 19 34.97 10.78 38.15
C ASN A 19 34.09 11.46 37.10
N ALA A 20 34.34 11.12 35.83
CA ALA A 20 33.30 10.64 34.97
C ALA A 20 32.56 9.61 35.83
N TYR A 21 31.63 10.12 36.64
CA TYR A 21 30.32 9.56 36.66
C TYR A 21 30.00 9.36 35.18
N ALA A 22 30.34 8.17 34.66
CA ALA A 22 29.47 7.51 33.72
C ALA A 22 28.14 7.48 34.47
N GLN A 23 27.40 8.58 34.33
CA GLN A 23 26.03 8.74 34.73
C GLN A 23 25.38 7.51 34.14
N THR A 24 25.06 6.57 35.03
CA THR A 24 24.76 5.18 34.70
C THR A 24 23.84 5.13 33.50
N CYS A 25 24.43 4.96 32.31
CA CYS A 25 23.66 4.61 31.14
C CYS A 25 23.14 3.22 31.50
N GLY A 26 21.84 3.09 31.71
CA GLY A 26 21.22 1.76 31.85
C GLY A 26 21.73 0.85 30.74
N ALA A 27 21.81 -0.46 31.02
CA ALA A 27 22.28 -1.43 30.04
C ALA A 27 21.67 -1.10 28.67
N GLN A 28 22.54 -0.85 27.70
CA GLN A 28 22.12 -0.39 26.39
C GLN A 28 21.16 -1.44 25.79
N PRO A 29 19.96 -1.04 25.32
CA PRO A 29 19.03 -1.99 24.75
C PRO A 29 19.65 -2.68 23.54
N SER A 30 19.32 -3.96 23.37
CA SER A 30 19.75 -4.73 22.21
C SER A 30 19.06 -4.24 20.95
N CYS A 31 19.71 -4.42 19.80
CA CYS A 31 19.13 -4.10 18.50
C CYS A 31 17.81 -4.85 18.25
N ALA A 32 17.66 -6.07 18.79
CA ALA A 32 16.42 -6.84 18.70
C ALA A 32 15.27 -6.21 19.50
N GLU A 33 15.54 -5.71 20.72
CA GLU A 33 14.54 -4.98 21.53
C GLU A 33 14.09 -3.68 20.86
N LEU A 34 14.97 -3.07 20.06
CA LEU A 34 14.65 -1.90 19.24
C LEU A 34 14.01 -2.24 17.88
N GLY A 35 13.80 -3.52 17.57
CA GLY A 35 13.14 -3.99 16.34
C GLY A 35 14.07 -4.27 15.15
N TYR A 36 15.39 -4.10 15.28
CA TYR A 36 16.36 -4.42 14.24
C TYR A 36 16.69 -5.92 14.22
N THR A 37 15.77 -6.71 13.66
CA THR A 37 15.88 -8.17 13.63
C THR A 37 16.55 -8.71 12.36
N LEU A 38 16.63 -7.89 11.30
CA LEU A 38 17.15 -8.31 10.00
C LEU A 38 18.68 -8.28 9.98
N THR A 39 19.28 -9.25 9.29
CA THR A 39 20.73 -9.32 9.02
C THR A 39 21.08 -9.03 7.55
N SER A 40 20.06 -8.83 6.71
CA SER A 40 20.18 -8.56 5.28
C SER A 40 19.13 -7.54 4.86
N THR A 41 19.41 -6.81 3.76
CA THR A 41 18.50 -5.82 3.19
C THR A 41 17.79 -6.30 1.93
N SER A 42 17.97 -7.55 1.52
CA SER A 42 17.43 -8.10 0.25
C SER A 42 15.90 -8.14 0.20
N SER A 43 15.25 -8.29 1.36
CA SER A 43 13.80 -8.27 1.52
C SER A 43 13.24 -6.85 1.74
N CYS A 44 14.09 -5.83 1.89
CA CYS A 44 13.64 -4.47 2.15
C CYS A 44 13.01 -3.80 0.93
N VAL A 45 12.05 -2.93 1.21
CA VAL A 45 11.47 -1.97 0.26
C VAL A 45 11.68 -0.57 0.82
N GLY A 46 12.29 0.32 0.04
CA GLY A 46 12.54 1.70 0.44
C GLY A 46 13.70 1.85 1.43
N ASN A 47 13.52 2.70 2.44
CA ASN A 47 14.58 3.09 3.36
C ASN A 47 14.93 1.97 4.36
N VAL A 48 16.23 1.80 4.60
CA VAL A 48 16.76 0.85 5.58
C VAL A 48 17.40 1.60 6.73
N LEU A 49 16.97 1.29 7.95
CA LEU A 49 17.58 1.78 9.18
C LEU A 49 18.62 0.78 9.67
N LYS A 50 19.79 1.28 10.06
CA LYS A 50 20.85 0.49 10.71
C LYS A 50 20.75 0.64 12.22
N CYS A 51 21.01 -0.42 12.97
CA CYS A 51 21.06 -0.31 14.42
C CYS A 51 22.25 0.58 14.84
N PRO A 52 22.07 1.52 15.79
CA PRO A 52 23.15 2.38 16.28
C PRO A 52 24.33 1.63 16.92
N PHE A 53 24.06 0.43 17.43
CA PHE A 53 24.99 -0.34 18.26
C PHE A 53 25.53 -1.60 17.59
N ASP A 54 24.89 -2.05 16.51
CA ASP A 54 25.35 -3.18 15.68
C ASP A 54 25.07 -2.87 14.20
N LYS A 55 26.13 -2.58 13.45
CA LYS A 55 26.04 -2.22 12.03
C LYS A 55 25.61 -3.40 11.13
N THR A 56 25.53 -4.61 11.67
CA THR A 56 25.06 -5.82 10.95
C THR A 56 23.56 -6.06 11.10
N LYS A 57 22.87 -5.25 11.92
CA LYS A 57 21.44 -5.36 12.18
C LYS A 57 20.67 -4.21 11.53
N TYR A 58 19.54 -4.55 10.93
CA TYR A 58 18.73 -3.65 10.13
C TYR A 58 17.25 -3.72 10.50
N TYR A 59 16.55 -2.63 10.20
CA TYR A 59 15.09 -2.55 10.19
C TYR A 59 14.65 -1.87 8.90
N CYS A 60 13.62 -2.42 8.27
CA CYS A 60 13.00 -1.86 7.06
C CYS A 60 11.62 -2.50 6.89
N THR A 61 10.78 -1.87 6.05
CA THR A 61 9.57 -2.52 5.54
C THR A 61 9.97 -3.64 4.60
N GLN A 62 9.43 -4.84 4.83
CA GLN A 62 9.72 -6.04 4.06
C GLN A 62 8.76 -6.18 2.87
N LYS A 63 9.25 -6.77 1.77
CA LYS A 63 8.45 -7.10 0.58
C LYS A 63 7.21 -7.93 0.93
N SER A 64 7.33 -8.86 1.86
CA SER A 64 6.19 -9.68 2.33
C SER A 64 5.09 -8.83 2.94
N GLU A 65 5.43 -7.84 3.76
CA GLU A 65 4.46 -6.93 4.39
C GLU A 65 3.72 -6.10 3.35
N VAL A 66 4.42 -5.67 2.29
CA VAL A 66 3.79 -4.97 1.15
C VAL A 66 2.88 -5.92 0.36
N THR A 67 3.33 -7.15 0.08
CA THR A 67 2.52 -8.13 -0.65
C THR A 67 1.22 -8.44 0.10
N THR A 68 1.25 -8.59 1.42
CA THR A 68 0.04 -8.86 2.21
C THR A 68 -1.01 -7.76 2.05
N VAL A 69 -0.60 -6.47 2.02
CA VAL A 69 -1.55 -5.36 1.92
C VAL A 69 -2.04 -5.05 0.50
N VAL A 70 -1.43 -5.62 -0.56
CA VAL A 70 -1.85 -5.40 -1.96
C VAL A 70 -2.61 -6.58 -2.57
N MET A 71 -2.74 -7.68 -1.84
CA MET A 71 -3.46 -8.87 -2.30
C MET A 71 -4.97 -8.74 -2.02
N PRO A 72 -5.84 -9.07 -3.01
CA PRO A 72 -7.29 -9.07 -2.80
C PRO A 72 -7.71 -10.11 -1.75
N ASP A 73 -8.62 -9.74 -0.85
CA ASP A 73 -9.29 -10.68 0.04
C ASP A 73 -10.61 -11.17 -0.59
N TYR A 74 -10.53 -12.33 -1.25
CA TYR A 74 -11.68 -12.94 -1.92
C TYR A 74 -12.80 -13.37 -0.95
N ASN A 75 -12.54 -13.53 0.34
CA ASN A 75 -13.59 -13.81 1.33
C ASN A 75 -14.50 -12.59 1.55
N GLN A 76 -14.01 -11.39 1.25
CA GLN A 76 -14.75 -10.14 1.31
C GLN A 76 -15.24 -9.67 -0.08
N ALA A 77 -15.26 -10.56 -1.08
CA ALA A 77 -15.70 -10.21 -2.43
C ALA A 77 -17.19 -9.81 -2.46
N LEU A 78 -17.47 -8.68 -3.10
CA LEU A 78 -18.80 -8.11 -3.19
C LEU A 78 -19.29 -8.13 -4.65
N SER A 79 -20.37 -8.88 -4.92
CA SER A 79 -21.02 -8.86 -6.24
C SER A 79 -21.62 -7.49 -6.54
N ARG A 80 -21.60 -7.09 -7.82
CA ARG A 80 -22.05 -5.77 -8.26
C ARG A 80 -22.91 -5.86 -9.50
N ASN A 81 -23.90 -4.98 -9.56
CA ASN A 81 -24.79 -4.85 -10.71
C ASN A 81 -24.26 -3.83 -11.70
N CYS A 82 -24.35 -4.11 -13.00
CA CYS A 82 -24.03 -3.12 -14.02
C CYS A 82 -25.01 -1.93 -13.93
N GLY A 83 -24.63 -0.79 -14.50
CA GLY A 83 -25.47 0.42 -14.48
C GLY A 83 -25.59 1.09 -13.11
N THR A 84 -24.91 0.57 -12.07
CA THR A 84 -24.91 1.14 -10.73
C THR A 84 -23.55 1.72 -10.39
N THR A 85 -23.54 2.93 -9.82
CA THR A 85 -22.32 3.54 -9.29
C THR A 85 -22.13 3.14 -7.83
N TYR A 86 -20.93 2.70 -7.49
CA TYR A 86 -20.54 2.35 -6.13
C TYR A 86 -19.38 3.24 -5.69
N THR A 87 -19.14 3.33 -4.38
CA THR A 87 -17.95 3.95 -3.80
C THR A 87 -17.17 2.88 -3.05
N ALA A 88 -15.85 2.84 -3.23
CA ALA A 88 -15.00 1.90 -2.53
C ALA A 88 -14.81 2.33 -1.08
N ASP A 89 -15.15 1.46 -0.14
CA ASP A 89 -14.98 1.63 1.30
C ASP A 89 -13.55 1.28 1.77
N LYS A 90 -12.86 0.43 1.01
CA LYS A 90 -11.45 0.05 1.15
C LYS A 90 -10.72 0.22 -0.18
N ASP A 91 -9.39 0.21 -0.14
CA ASP A 91 -8.62 -0.05 -1.36
C ASP A 91 -8.94 -1.47 -1.84
N GLY A 92 -8.96 -1.67 -3.15
CA GLY A 92 -9.34 -2.95 -3.73
C GLY A 92 -9.21 -2.97 -5.24
N TYR A 93 -9.81 -3.99 -5.84
CA TYR A 93 -9.89 -4.11 -7.29
C TYR A 93 -11.33 -4.40 -7.71
N ILE A 94 -11.70 -3.90 -8.87
CA ILE A 94 -12.84 -4.43 -9.61
C ILE A 94 -12.34 -5.51 -10.56
N PHE A 95 -13.04 -6.65 -10.56
CA PHE A 95 -12.81 -7.78 -11.46
C PHE A 95 -14.09 -8.01 -12.21
N GLY A 96 -13.99 -8.30 -13.49
CA GLY A 96 -15.16 -8.78 -14.20
C GLY A 96 -14.82 -9.49 -15.48
N SER A 97 -15.85 -10.13 -15.99
CA SER A 97 -15.89 -10.71 -17.30
C SER A 97 -17.03 -10.06 -18.09
N GLU A 98 -16.76 -9.82 -19.37
CA GLU A 98 -17.82 -9.69 -20.35
C GLU A 98 -17.68 -10.78 -21.40
N ALA A 99 -18.83 -11.31 -21.81
CA ALA A 99 -18.91 -12.19 -22.96
C ALA A 99 -20.06 -11.75 -23.87
N TYR A 100 -19.84 -11.89 -25.16
CA TYR A 100 -20.80 -11.54 -26.20
C TYR A 100 -20.68 -12.53 -27.36
N TRP A 101 -21.81 -12.99 -27.89
CA TRP A 101 -21.87 -13.93 -28.99
C TRP A 101 -22.79 -13.43 -30.12
N ASP A 102 -22.22 -13.26 -31.30
CA ASP A 102 -22.89 -12.74 -32.50
C ASP A 102 -23.85 -13.75 -33.16
N ASN A 103 -23.83 -15.01 -32.71
CA ASN A 103 -24.58 -16.10 -33.36
C ASN A 103 -26.09 -16.08 -33.04
N TRP A 104 -26.54 -15.26 -32.08
CA TRP A 104 -27.94 -15.25 -31.62
C TRP A 104 -28.64 -13.89 -31.64
N SER A 105 -27.99 -12.85 -32.17
CA SER A 105 -28.56 -11.49 -32.17
C SER A 105 -28.43 -10.80 -33.53
N THR A 106 -29.41 -9.97 -33.87
CA THR A 106 -29.32 -8.96 -34.96
C THR A 106 -28.33 -7.85 -34.63
N CYS A 107 -27.90 -7.78 -33.36
CA CYS A 107 -26.81 -6.92 -32.96
C CYS A 107 -25.51 -7.45 -33.56
N LYS A 108 -24.83 -6.61 -34.33
CA LYS A 108 -23.51 -6.93 -34.92
C LYS A 108 -22.37 -6.25 -34.15
N GLN A 109 -22.74 -5.45 -33.14
CA GLN A 109 -21.87 -4.56 -32.41
C GLN A 109 -22.56 -4.04 -31.15
N MET A 110 -21.93 -4.25 -29.99
CA MET A 110 -22.29 -3.52 -28.78
C MET A 110 -21.50 -2.21 -28.71
N SER A 111 -22.15 -1.16 -28.22
CA SER A 111 -21.51 0.14 -27.99
C SER A 111 -21.94 0.73 -26.66
N GLY A 112 -21.17 1.70 -26.15
CA GLY A 112 -21.45 2.33 -24.86
C GLY A 112 -21.06 1.44 -23.67
N TYR A 113 -20.15 0.48 -23.87
CA TYR A 113 -19.59 -0.30 -22.76
C TYR A 113 -18.35 0.39 -22.20
N TYR A 114 -18.45 0.95 -21.00
CA TYR A 114 -17.37 1.65 -20.31
C TYR A 114 -17.28 1.24 -18.85
N ILE A 115 -16.05 1.25 -18.34
CA ILE A 115 -15.74 1.04 -16.93
C ILE A 115 -15.16 2.35 -16.44
N LYS A 116 -15.84 3.00 -15.51
CA LYS A 116 -15.41 4.30 -14.99
C LYS A 116 -14.90 4.16 -13.57
N ILE A 117 -13.72 4.72 -13.30
CA ILE A 117 -13.15 4.85 -11.96
C ILE A 117 -12.91 6.34 -11.73
N ARG A 118 -13.54 6.92 -10.70
CA ARG A 118 -13.55 8.35 -10.42
C ARG A 118 -13.93 9.18 -11.67
N GLY A 119 -14.89 8.68 -12.44
CA GLY A 119 -15.37 9.30 -13.68
C GLY A 119 -14.51 9.02 -14.93
N THR A 120 -13.27 8.55 -14.78
CA THR A 120 -12.39 8.23 -15.92
C THR A 120 -12.73 6.87 -16.51
N ASN A 121 -13.02 6.80 -17.80
CA ASN A 121 -13.17 5.52 -18.50
C ASN A 121 -11.80 4.84 -18.61
N VAL A 122 -11.66 3.62 -18.07
CA VAL A 122 -10.41 2.84 -18.09
C VAL A 122 -10.34 1.85 -19.24
N ARG A 123 -11.36 1.79 -20.09
CA ARG A 123 -11.34 1.02 -21.34
C ARG A 123 -10.74 1.84 -22.48
N LEU A 124 -10.04 1.17 -23.39
CA LEU A 124 -9.48 1.77 -24.61
C LEU A 124 -10.51 1.93 -25.73
N THR A 125 -11.58 1.13 -25.68
CA THR A 125 -12.69 1.17 -26.62
C THR A 125 -13.99 0.98 -25.86
N GLU A 126 -15.06 1.57 -26.37
CA GLU A 126 -16.42 1.39 -25.85
C GLU A 126 -17.23 0.40 -26.68
N ARG A 127 -16.58 -0.23 -27.67
CA ARG A 127 -17.19 -1.10 -28.66
C ARG A 127 -16.76 -2.54 -28.47
N ILE A 128 -17.71 -3.46 -28.60
CA ILE A 128 -17.49 -4.91 -28.63
C ILE A 128 -18.10 -5.44 -29.93
N HIS A 129 -17.40 -6.33 -30.60
CA HIS A 129 -17.76 -6.91 -31.90
C HIS A 129 -17.40 -8.39 -31.95
N GLY A 130 -18.12 -9.19 -32.74
CA GLY A 130 -17.79 -10.59 -32.91
C GLY A 130 -18.18 -11.45 -31.71
N ASN A 131 -17.85 -12.72 -31.78
CA ASN A 131 -17.75 -13.55 -30.59
C ASN A 131 -16.56 -13.06 -29.76
N TYR A 132 -16.84 -12.59 -28.55
CA TYR A 132 -15.89 -11.90 -27.70
C TYR A 132 -16.04 -12.37 -26.26
N ILE A 133 -14.91 -12.63 -25.62
CA ILE A 133 -14.82 -12.85 -24.18
C ILE A 133 -13.63 -12.04 -23.70
N ASN A 134 -13.82 -11.27 -22.64
CA ASN A 134 -12.73 -10.54 -22.03
C ASN A 134 -12.87 -10.52 -20.51
N ASN A 135 -11.72 -10.66 -19.87
CA ASN A 135 -11.59 -10.54 -18.43
C ASN A 135 -10.75 -9.31 -18.14
N TRP A 136 -11.11 -8.58 -17.10
CA TRP A 136 -10.42 -7.36 -16.73
C TRP A 136 -10.31 -7.22 -15.22
N ILE A 137 -9.30 -6.47 -14.82
CA ILE A 137 -9.00 -6.14 -13.45
C ILE A 137 -8.50 -4.70 -13.39
N TYR A 138 -9.06 -3.90 -12.50
CA TYR A 138 -8.63 -2.52 -12.29
C TYR A 138 -8.55 -2.19 -10.80
N PRO A 139 -7.46 -1.56 -10.33
CA PRO A 139 -7.36 -1.10 -8.95
C PRO A 139 -8.30 0.09 -8.71
N VAL A 140 -8.91 0.13 -7.53
CA VAL A 140 -9.78 1.20 -7.06
C VAL A 140 -9.31 1.62 -5.67
N LYS A 141 -9.03 2.91 -5.51
CA LYS A 141 -8.67 3.47 -4.20
C LYS A 141 -9.91 3.66 -3.32
N LYS A 142 -9.73 3.54 -2.01
CA LYS A 142 -10.72 3.94 -1.02
C LYS A 142 -11.24 5.35 -1.31
N GLY A 143 -12.56 5.51 -1.24
CA GLY A 143 -13.28 6.74 -1.52
C GLY A 143 -13.49 7.04 -3.01
N TYR A 144 -12.88 6.28 -3.94
CA TYR A 144 -13.16 6.45 -5.36
C TYR A 144 -14.50 5.81 -5.73
N SER A 145 -15.25 6.50 -6.57
CA SER A 145 -16.41 5.92 -7.23
C SER A 145 -15.97 4.98 -8.34
N TYR A 146 -16.75 3.93 -8.58
CA TYR A 146 -16.59 3.04 -9.72
C TYR A 146 -17.94 2.64 -10.30
N PHE A 147 -17.96 2.40 -11.60
CA PHE A 147 -19.16 2.11 -12.37
C PHE A 147 -18.80 1.22 -13.56
N VAL A 148 -19.64 0.21 -13.82
CA VAL A 148 -19.57 -0.61 -15.04
C VAL A 148 -20.90 -0.44 -15.75
N SER A 149 -20.89 0.03 -16.99
CA SER A 149 -22.11 0.16 -17.80
C SER A 149 -22.72 -1.21 -18.05
N CYS A 150 -24.05 -1.31 -18.05
CA CYS A 150 -24.69 -2.41 -18.78
C CYS A 150 -24.47 -2.15 -20.27
N ALA A 151 -23.85 -3.08 -20.99
CA ALA A 151 -23.80 -2.94 -22.43
C ALA A 151 -25.17 -3.29 -22.99
N ASN A 152 -25.71 -2.38 -23.79
CA ASN A 152 -27.02 -2.55 -24.40
C ASN A 152 -26.83 -2.75 -25.90
N CYS A 153 -27.49 -3.77 -26.45
CA CYS A 153 -27.68 -3.88 -27.88
C CYS A 153 -29.00 -3.20 -28.27
N ARG A 154 -29.09 -2.67 -29.48
CA ARG A 154 -30.27 -1.94 -29.98
C ARG A 154 -31.56 -2.79 -29.94
N ASP A 155 -31.42 -4.11 -29.99
CA ASP A 155 -32.50 -5.08 -30.06
C ASP A 155 -32.70 -5.91 -28.75
N GLY A 156 -32.01 -5.56 -27.65
CA GLY A 156 -32.07 -6.27 -26.35
C GLY A 156 -30.70 -6.65 -25.78
N ASN A 157 -30.60 -7.00 -24.50
CA ASN A 157 -29.33 -7.34 -23.82
C ASN A 157 -28.88 -8.77 -24.15
N TYR A 158 -27.76 -8.92 -24.87
CA TYR A 158 -27.18 -10.23 -25.26
C TYR A 158 -25.74 -10.43 -24.79
N GLY A 159 -25.31 -9.72 -23.75
CA GLY A 159 -24.02 -9.96 -23.12
C GLY A 159 -24.16 -10.49 -21.70
N GLU A 160 -23.27 -11.39 -21.34
CA GLU A 160 -23.07 -11.80 -19.95
C GLU A 160 -22.08 -10.83 -19.29
N TYR A 161 -22.49 -10.23 -18.18
CA TYR A 161 -21.65 -9.32 -17.40
C TYR A 161 -21.64 -9.75 -15.96
N TYR A 162 -20.47 -10.17 -15.49
CA TYR A 162 -20.27 -10.48 -14.08
C TYR A 162 -19.12 -9.66 -13.59
N TYR A 163 -19.34 -8.87 -12.53
CA TYR A 163 -18.24 -8.20 -11.89
C TYR A 163 -18.42 -8.10 -10.38
N LYS A 164 -17.28 -8.01 -9.72
CA LYS A 164 -17.14 -7.94 -8.28
C LYS A 164 -16.19 -6.82 -7.92
N PHE A 165 -16.40 -6.23 -6.76
CA PHE A 165 -15.37 -5.49 -6.06
C PHE A 165 -14.77 -6.41 -5.00
N VAL A 166 -13.45 -6.54 -4.98
CA VAL A 166 -12.74 -7.32 -3.95
C VAL A 166 -11.79 -6.37 -3.24
N PRO A 167 -11.99 -6.10 -1.94
CA PRO A 167 -11.10 -5.26 -1.16
C PRO A 167 -9.73 -5.92 -0.97
N LEU A 168 -8.72 -5.13 -0.62
CA LEU A 168 -7.43 -5.64 -0.16
C LEU A 168 -7.54 -6.21 1.26
N SER A 169 -6.60 -7.10 1.59
CA SER A 169 -6.46 -7.72 2.92
C SER A 169 -6.02 -6.73 3.99
#